data_AF-A0A5C7I9J1-F1
#
_entry.id   AF-A0A5C7I9J1-F1
#
_cell.length_a   1.000
_cell.length_b   1.000
_cell.length_c   1.000
_cell.angle_alpha   90.00
_cell.angle_beta   90.00
_cell.angle_gamma   90.00
#
_symmetry.space_group_name_H-M   'P 1'
#
loop_
_entity.id
_entity.type
_entity.pdbx_description
1 polymer ?
#
loop_
_entity_poly.entity_id
_entity_poly.type
_entity_poly.pdbx_seq_one_letter_code
_entity_poly.pdbx_strand_id
1 'polypeptide(L)'
;MIQFVTSGTPLRVIDPILRGGSTVEMIQCIVVGLLCVQEAIGRPSMAQVDLMLNSYSTSLPQPGKPACVWRNTSELECSVNEISITELVPQ
;
A
#
# COMPACT_ATOMS: atom_id res chain seq x y z
N MET A 1 3.02 -10.51 -6.15
CA MET A 1 1.94 -9.51 -6.28
C MET A 1 2.48 -8.08 -6.41
N ILE A 2 3.43 -7.66 -5.58
CA ILE A 2 3.98 -6.28 -5.56
C ILE A 2 4.85 -5.96 -6.80
N GLN A 3 5.63 -6.93 -7.30
CA GLN A 3 6.38 -6.83 -8.57
C GLN A 3 5.48 -6.57 -9.80
N PHE A 4 4.21 -6.97 -9.74
CA PHE A 4 3.27 -6.80 -10.86
C PHE A 4 2.77 -5.36 -11.01
N VAL A 5 2.82 -4.56 -9.94
CA VAL A 5 2.40 -3.16 -9.95
C VAL A 5 3.56 -2.23 -10.37
N THR A 6 4.80 -2.63 -10.08
CA THR A 6 6.00 -1.84 -10.42
C THR A 6 6.56 -2.12 -11.82
N SER A 7 6.35 -3.31 -12.39
CA SER A 7 6.79 -3.66 -13.76
C SER A 7 5.65 -4.07 -14.71
N GLY A 8 4.40 -4.08 -14.25
CA GLY A 8 3.22 -4.45 -15.02
C GLY A 8 2.16 -3.33 -15.05
N THR A 9 1.12 -3.50 -15.87
CA THR A 9 0.04 -2.50 -16.02
C THR A 9 -0.68 -2.29 -14.67
N PRO A 10 -0.57 -1.12 -14.03
CA PRO A 10 -1.15 -0.87 -12.69
C PRO A 10 -2.68 -1.07 -12.69
N LEU A 11 -3.33 -0.81 -13.81
CA LEU A 11 -4.77 -0.98 -14.00
C LEU A 11 -5.25 -2.44 -13.84
N ARG A 12 -4.34 -3.41 -13.86
CA ARG A 12 -4.70 -4.82 -13.73
C ARG A 12 -5.12 -5.21 -12.32
N VAL A 13 -4.72 -4.42 -11.30
CA VAL A 13 -5.19 -4.59 -9.91
C VAL A 13 -6.48 -3.84 -9.63
N ILE A 14 -6.94 -3.00 -10.56
CA ILE A 14 -8.18 -2.25 -10.40
C ILE A 14 -9.37 -3.16 -10.66
N ASP A 15 -10.32 -3.12 -9.72
CA ASP A 15 -11.59 -3.81 -9.81
C ASP A 15 -12.30 -3.46 -11.14
N PRO A 16 -12.81 -4.45 -11.90
CA PRO A 16 -13.51 -4.21 -13.15
C PRO A 16 -14.63 -3.16 -13.09
N ILE A 17 -15.34 -3.05 -11.96
CA ILE A 17 -16.43 -2.10 -11.74
C ILE A 17 -15.90 -0.66 -11.76
N LEU A 18 -14.67 -0.45 -11.31
CA LEU A 18 -14.04 0.86 -11.21
C LEU A 18 -13.38 1.32 -12.53
N ARG A 19 -13.24 0.44 -13.53
CA ARG A 19 -12.50 0.73 -14.78
C ARG A 19 -13.09 1.83 -15.66
N GLY A 20 -14.31 2.30 -15.38
CA GLY A 20 -14.92 3.44 -16.06
C GLY A 20 -14.46 4.81 -15.56
N GLY A 21 -13.70 4.87 -14.46
CA GLY A 21 -13.21 6.12 -13.87
C GLY A 21 -11.90 6.67 -14.49
N SER A 22 -11.35 7.71 -13.87
CA SER A 22 -10.07 8.31 -14.29
C SER A 22 -8.89 7.36 -14.02
N THR A 23 -8.16 7.00 -15.08
CA THR A 23 -6.95 6.18 -14.95
C THR A 23 -5.86 6.88 -14.15
N VAL A 24 -5.79 8.21 -14.20
CA VAL A 24 -4.82 9.02 -13.45
C VAL A 24 -5.09 8.89 -11.95
N GLU A 25 -6.33 9.08 -11.52
CA GLU A 25 -6.72 8.95 -10.10
C GLU A 25 -6.50 7.52 -9.61
N MET A 26 -6.81 6.51 -10.42
CA MET A 26 -6.56 5.11 -10.07
C MET A 26 -5.07 4.84 -9.85
N ILE A 27 -4.21 5.29 -10.76
CA ILE A 27 -2.76 5.12 -10.64
C ILE A 27 -2.24 5.86 -9.40
N GLN A 28 -2.74 7.07 -9.16
CA GLN A 28 -2.39 7.89 -8.00
C GLN A 28 -2.76 7.18 -6.69
N CYS A 29 -3.99 6.65 -6.59
CA CYS A 29 -4.45 5.85 -5.45
C CYS A 29 -3.60 4.61 -5.24
N ILE A 30 -3.19 3.92 -6.31
CA ILE A 30 -2.29 2.76 -6.22
C ILE A 30 -0.93 3.18 -5.63
N VAL A 31 -0.32 4.25 -6.14
CA VAL A 31 0.99 4.72 -5.67
C VAL A 31 0.92 5.17 -4.21
N VAL A 32 -0.10 5.95 -3.84
CA VAL A 32 -0.30 6.39 -2.45
C VAL A 32 -0.55 5.20 -1.53
N GLY A 33 -1.38 4.24 -1.95
CA GLY A 33 -1.62 3.00 -1.19
C GLY A 33 -0.35 2.18 -0.97
N LEU A 34 0.52 2.10 -1.98
CA LEU A 34 1.82 1.46 -1.86
C LEU A 34 2.74 2.21 -0.89
N LEU A 35 2.74 3.54 -0.89
CA LEU A 35 3.54 4.34 0.03
C LEU A 35 3.13 4.14 1.49
N CYS A 36 1.83 3.94 1.74
CA CYS A 36 1.25 3.72 3.07
C CYS A 36 1.62 2.39 3.73
N VAL A 37 2.09 1.40 2.95
CA VAL A 37 2.48 0.06 3.43
C VAL A 37 3.99 -0.18 3.37
N GLN A 38 4.77 0.87 3.14
CA GLN A 38 6.23 0.82 3.27
C GLN A 38 6.65 0.81 4.74
N GLU A 39 7.93 0.49 4.96
CA GLU A 39 8.60 0.57 6.26
C GLU A 39 8.38 1.92 6.96
N ALA A 40 8.45 1.93 8.30
CA ALA A 40 8.04 3.05 9.15
C ALA A 40 8.67 4.40 8.76
N ILE A 41 9.88 4.40 8.21
CA ILE A 41 10.62 5.59 7.79
C ILE A 41 10.07 6.20 6.47
N GLY A 42 9.42 5.40 5.63
CA GLY A 42 8.88 5.81 4.33
C GLY A 42 7.38 6.08 4.31
N ARG A 43 6.68 5.85 5.42
CA ARG A 43 5.21 5.97 5.48
C ARG A 43 4.80 7.45 5.53
N PRO A 44 3.98 7.94 4.58
CA PRO A 44 3.52 9.33 4.60
C PRO A 44 2.57 9.57 5.78
N SER A 45 2.59 10.79 6.31
CA SER A 45 1.57 11.26 7.26
C SER A 45 0.21 11.39 6.59
N MET A 46 -0.87 11.35 7.37
CA MET A 46 -2.23 11.52 6.83
C MET A 46 -2.43 12.86 6.10
N ALA A 47 -1.77 13.94 6.54
CA ALA A 47 -1.82 15.23 5.85
C ALA A 47 -1.13 15.19 4.48
N GLN A 48 -0.03 14.43 4.37
CA GLN A 48 0.63 14.21 3.08
C GLN A 48 -0.23 13.35 2.16
N VAL A 49 -0.90 12.32 2.68
CA VAL A 49 -1.84 11.49 1.91
C VAL A 49 -2.96 12.35 1.32
N ASP A 50 -3.59 13.21 2.12
CA ASP A 50 -4.65 14.09 1.65
C ASP A 50 -4.15 15.06 0.57
N LEU A 51 -2.99 15.69 0.80
CA LEU A 51 -2.35 16.53 -0.21
C LEU A 51 -2.12 15.74 -1.50
N MET A 52 -1.52 14.55 -1.41
CA MET A 52 -1.16 13.69 -2.55
C MET A 52 -2.37 13.17 -3.31
N LEU A 53 -3.56 13.07 -2.71
CA LEU A 53 -4.79 12.70 -3.41
C LEU A 53 -5.45 13.91 -4.06
N ASN A 54 -5.38 15.08 -3.42
CA ASN A 54 -5.97 16.32 -3.93
C ASN A 54 -5.09 17.04 -4.97
N SER A 55 -3.79 16.72 -5.04
CA SER A 55 -2.85 17.35 -5.95
C SER A 55 -2.52 16.45 -7.15
N TYR A 56 -3.33 16.57 -8.21
CA TYR A 56 -3.23 15.81 -9.47
C TYR A 56 -1.88 15.91 -10.24
N SER A 57 -0.92 16.70 -9.77
CA SER A 57 0.29 17.08 -10.53
C SER A 57 1.59 17.00 -9.72
N THR A 58 1.54 16.56 -8.46
CA THR A 58 2.76 16.42 -7.67
C THR A 58 3.41 15.09 -8.02
N SER A 59 4.66 15.11 -8.49
CA SER A 59 5.46 13.91 -8.71
C SER A 59 5.50 13.11 -7.41
N LEU A 60 4.69 12.04 -7.34
CA LEU A 60 4.64 11.20 -6.16
C LEU A 60 5.97 10.47 -6.03
N PRO A 61 6.53 10.36 -4.81
CA PRO A 61 7.77 9.62 -4.60
C PRO A 61 7.58 8.16 -5.01
N GLN A 62 8.62 7.57 -5.59
CA GLN A 62 8.57 6.18 -6.01
C GLN A 62 8.45 5.29 -4.76
N PRO A 63 7.47 4.37 -4.70
CA PRO A 63 7.36 3.44 -3.58
C PRO A 63 8.58 2.51 -3.57
N GLY A 64 9.24 2.47 -2.42
CA GLY A 64 10.32 1.56 -2.07
C GLY A 64 9.81 0.16 -1.73
N LYS A 65 10.62 -0.58 -0.96
CA LYS A 65 10.24 -1.94 -0.57
C LYS A 65 9.08 -1.90 0.45
N PRO A 66 8.04 -2.72 0.25
CA PRO A 66 6.93 -2.85 1.20
C PRO A 66 7.45 -3.43 2.52
N ALA A 67 6.83 -3.05 3.64
CA ALA A 67 7.22 -3.51 4.98
C ALA A 67 6.95 -5.01 5.21
N CYS A 68 6.22 -5.65 4.29
CA CYS A 68 5.95 -7.06 4.38
C CYS A 68 5.83 -7.68 2.98
N VAL A 69 6.54 -8.79 2.79
CA VAL A 69 6.50 -9.58 1.55
C VAL A 69 6.03 -10.97 1.92
N TRP A 70 4.88 -11.39 1.37
CA TRP A 70 4.46 -12.79 1.44
C TRP A 70 5.48 -13.64 0.67
N ARG A 71 6.35 -14.33 1.39
CA ARG A 71 7.19 -15.40 0.84
C ARG A 71 6.37 -16.68 0.98
N ASN A 72 6.44 -17.58 0.01
CA ASN A 72 5.54 -18.75 -0.10
C ASN A 72 5.77 -19.82 1.01
N THR A 73 6.60 -19.51 1.99
CA THR A 73 6.84 -20.24 3.24
C THR A 73 6.02 -19.52 4.31
N SER A 74 5.32 -20.24 5.16
CA SER A 74 4.31 -19.80 6.15
C SER A 74 4.74 -18.77 7.21
N GLU A 75 5.73 -17.92 6.95
CA GLU A 75 6.29 -16.90 7.83
C GLU A 75 6.18 -15.53 7.14
N LEU A 76 5.20 -14.74 7.58
CA LEU A 76 5.13 -13.31 7.32
C LEU A 76 6.18 -12.62 8.18
N GLU A 77 7.34 -12.30 7.61
CA GLU A 77 8.27 -11.33 8.22
C GLU A 77 7.70 -9.93 8.01
N CYS A 78 6.68 -9.59 8.79
CA CYS A 78 6.21 -8.21 8.95
C CYS A 78 6.89 -7.62 10.20
N SER A 79 7.05 -6.29 10.27
CA SER A 79 7.33 -5.61 11.54
C SER A 79 6.26 -6.01 12.56
N VAL A 80 6.58 -6.97 13.43
CA VAL A 80 5.72 -7.37 14.54
C VAL A 80 5.79 -6.25 15.55
N ASN A 81 4.78 -5.37 15.58
CA ASN A 81 4.55 -4.64 16.82
C ASN A 81 4.22 -5.71 17.86
N GLU A 82 5.05 -5.82 18.91
CA GLU A 82 4.89 -6.69 20.08
C GLU A 82 3.60 -6.34 20.85
N ILE A 83 2.43 -6.44 20.22
CA ILE A 83 1.13 -6.45 20.87
C ILE A 83 0.76 -7.92 21.02
N SER A 84 1.09 -8.45 22.19
CA SER A 84 0.54 -9.73 22.65
C SER A 84 -0.98 -9.61 22.64
N ILE A 85 -1.66 -10.40 21.81
CA ILE A 85 -3.10 -10.62 21.94
C ILE A 85 -3.24 -11.35 23.28
N THR A 86 -3.67 -10.64 24.32
CA THR A 86 -3.95 -11.24 25.62
C THR A 86 -5.06 -12.26 25.40
N GLU A 87 -4.78 -13.54 25.65
CA GLU A 87 -5.77 -14.60 25.54
C GLU A 87 -6.97 -14.27 26.44
N LEU A 88 -8.17 -14.18 25.85
CA LEU A 88 -9.41 -14.18 26.60
C LEU A 88 -9.58 -15.58 27.18
N VAL A 89 -9.22 -15.74 28.46
CA VAL A 89 -9.60 -16.93 29.24
C VAL A 89 -11.13 -16.91 29.41
N PRO A 90 -11.87 -17.94 28.95
CA PRO A 90 -13.28 -18.06 29.29
C PRO A 90 -13.38 -18.53 30.76
N GLN A 91 -14.11 -17.79 31.59
CA GLN A 91 -14.67 -18.32 32.84
C GLN A 91 -16.03 -18.95 32.57
#